data_AF-A0A6G3ZEQ7-F1
#
_entry.id   AF-A0A6G3ZEQ7-F1
#
_cell.length_a   1.000
_cell.length_b   1.000
_cell.length_c   1.000
_cell.angle_alpha   90.00
_cell.angle_beta   90.00
_cell.angle_gamma   90.00
#
_symmetry.space_group_name_H-M   'P 1'
#
loop_
_entity.id
_entity.type
_entity.pdbx_description
1 polymer ?
#
loop_
_entity_poly.entity_id
_entity_poly.type
_entity_poly.pdbx_seq_one_letter_code
_entity_poly.pdbx_strand_id
1 'polypeptide(L)'
;MNEAKDNAQVTASNFTQTSGISTAELLQIINTLRQTATQFPQNVQEDITIDIKDVEEEIKKPAAQRNIPRLKKRLAALVTAASMIAGSVAAANEFANDVIDLGSKVGIELQLPSAP
;
A
#
# COMPACT_ATOMS: atom_id res chain seq x y z
N MET A 1 -30.01 5.48 34.73
CA MET A 1 -29.44 6.36 33.69
C MET A 1 -28.06 5.83 33.32
N ASN A 2 -27.75 5.82 32.03
CA ASN A 2 -26.45 5.57 31.41
C ASN A 2 -25.32 6.32 32.15
N GLU A 3 -24.06 5.91 32.16
CA GLU A 3 -23.17 5.92 30.99
C GLU A 3 -22.02 4.92 31.13
N ALA A 4 -21.87 4.06 30.12
CA ALA A 4 -20.64 3.36 29.83
C ALA A 4 -19.57 4.39 29.40
N LYS A 5 -18.43 4.37 30.06
CA LYS A 5 -17.19 4.98 29.55
C LYS A 5 -16.18 3.86 29.36
N ASP A 6 -16.39 3.12 28.28
CA ASP A 6 -15.35 2.32 27.65
C ASP A 6 -14.18 3.23 27.31
N ASN A 7 -13.21 3.27 28.21
CA ASN A 7 -11.89 3.76 27.92
C ASN A 7 -11.21 2.69 27.06
N ALA A 8 -11.62 2.62 25.78
CA ALA A 8 -10.91 1.89 24.75
C ALA A 8 -9.57 2.61 24.55
N GLN A 9 -8.64 2.32 25.47
CA GLN A 9 -7.22 2.48 25.24
C GLN A 9 -6.91 1.55 24.08
N VAL A 10 -7.00 2.10 22.86
CA VAL A 10 -6.46 1.47 21.67
C VAL A 10 -4.96 1.50 21.86
N THR A 11 -4.49 0.49 22.57
CA THR A 11 -3.11 0.05 22.66
C THR A 11 -2.67 -0.21 21.22
N ALA A 12 -2.13 0.81 20.57
CA ALA A 12 -1.47 0.74 19.27
C ALA A 12 -0.12 -0.02 19.38
N SER A 13 -0.09 -1.12 20.13
CA SER A 13 1.10 -1.94 20.37
C SER A 13 1.29 -3.03 19.34
N ASN A 14 0.56 -2.98 18.22
CA ASN A 14 0.77 -3.86 17.08
C ASN A 14 1.36 -3.13 15.87
N PHE A 15 1.98 -1.97 16.06
CA PHE A 15 3.12 -1.62 15.19
C PHE A 15 4.21 -2.63 15.49
N THR A 16 4.11 -3.81 14.88
CA THR A 16 5.23 -4.72 14.68
C THR A 16 6.33 -3.89 14.07
N GLN A 17 7.25 -3.49 14.94
CA GLN A 17 8.52 -2.91 14.61
C GLN A 17 9.14 -3.87 13.60
N THR A 18 9.05 -3.57 12.30
CA THR A 18 9.64 -4.34 11.21
C THR A 18 11.16 -4.17 11.31
N SER A 19 11.70 -4.75 12.38
CA SER A 19 13.10 -4.74 12.77
C SER A 19 13.80 -5.70 11.84
N GLY A 20 14.06 -5.25 10.60
CA GLY A 20 14.78 -6.05 9.61
C GLY A 20 14.53 -5.67 8.16
N ILE A 21 13.44 -4.98 7.82
CA ILE A 21 13.16 -4.60 6.42
C ILE A 21 13.90 -3.32 6.09
N SER A 22 14.86 -3.42 5.18
CA SER A 22 15.62 -2.29 4.70
C SER A 22 14.77 -1.41 3.78
N THR A 23 15.01 -0.09 3.82
CA THR A 23 14.43 0.82 2.82
C THR A 23 14.77 0.38 1.39
N ALA A 24 15.92 -0.28 1.18
CA ALA A 24 16.32 -0.82 -0.11
C ALA A 24 15.34 -1.89 -0.62
N GLU A 25 14.93 -2.85 0.22
CA GLU A 25 13.94 -3.87 -0.15
C GLU A 25 12.59 -3.25 -0.51
N LEU A 26 12.13 -2.24 0.24
CA LEU A 26 10.89 -1.53 -0.06
C LEU A 26 10.97 -0.80 -1.41
N LEU A 27 12.12 -0.18 -1.70
CA LEU A 27 12.37 0.48 -2.99
C LEU A 27 12.47 -0.52 -4.15
N GLN A 28 12.93 -1.75 -3.91
CA GLN A 28 12.91 -2.81 -4.92
C GLN A 28 11.48 -3.20 -5.27
N ILE A 29 10.60 -3.38 -4.29
CA ILE A 29 9.17 -3.69 -4.54
C ILE A 29 8.51 -2.54 -5.32
N ILE A 30 8.79 -1.29 -4.95
CA ILE A 30 8.33 -0.10 -5.71
C ILE A 30 8.82 -0.14 -7.16
N ASN A 31 10.05 -0.58 -7.39
CA ASN A 31 10.58 -0.70 -8.75
C ASN A 31 9.84 -1.78 -9.55
N THR A 32 9.56 -2.93 -8.94
CA THR A 32 8.71 -3.98 -9.54
C THR A 32 7.32 -3.44 -9.88
N LEU A 33 6.68 -2.71 -8.97
CA LEU A 33 5.38 -2.08 -9.21
C LEU A 33 5.40 -1.15 -10.45
N ARG A 34 6.46 -0.36 -10.63
CA ARG A 34 6.63 0.49 -11.83
C ARG A 34 6.76 -0.34 -13.10
N GLN A 35 7.54 -1.42 -13.05
CA GLN A 35 7.73 -2.30 -14.20
C GLN A 35 6.41 -2.98 -14.58
N THR A 36 5.66 -3.51 -13.61
CA THR A 36 4.37 -4.13 -13.86
C THR A 36 3.35 -3.12 -14.37
N ALA A 37 3.35 -1.89 -13.85
CA ALA A 37 2.50 -0.80 -14.32
C ALA A 37 2.70 -0.46 -15.80
N THR A 38 3.87 -0.73 -16.38
CA THR A 38 4.13 -0.51 -17.81
C THR A 38 3.32 -1.42 -18.74
N GLN A 39 2.77 -2.50 -18.19
CA GLN A 39 1.94 -3.46 -18.92
C GLN A 39 0.45 -3.07 -18.94
N PHE A 40 0.07 -2.03 -18.19
CA PHE A 40 -1.32 -1.61 -18.05
C PHE A 40 -1.73 -0.60 -19.12
N PRO A 41 -3.03 -0.53 -19.45
CA PRO A 41 -3.57 0.51 -20.34
C PRO A 41 -3.23 1.91 -19.84
N GLN A 42 -2.94 2.84 -20.77
CA GLN A 42 -2.47 4.20 -20.45
C GLN A 42 -3.42 4.96 -19.51
N ASN A 43 -4.73 4.74 -19.65
CA ASN A 43 -5.75 5.40 -18.84
C ASN A 43 -5.73 5.02 -17.35
N VAL A 44 -5.11 3.88 -16.98
CA VAL A 44 -4.91 3.47 -15.58
C VAL A 44 -3.45 3.66 -15.16
N GLN A 45 -2.53 3.55 -16.13
CA GLN A 45 -1.10 3.68 -15.90
C GLN A 45 -0.69 5.04 -15.30
N GLU A 46 -1.32 6.14 -15.73
CA GLU A 46 -0.99 7.48 -15.21
C GLU A 46 -1.30 7.59 -13.71
N ASP A 47 -2.52 7.22 -13.31
CA ASP A 47 -2.95 7.23 -11.91
C ASP A 47 -2.06 6.33 -11.04
N ILE A 48 -1.79 5.10 -11.52
CA ILE A 48 -0.89 4.17 -10.85
C ILE A 48 0.51 4.76 -10.69
N THR A 49 1.06 5.41 -11.73
CA THR A 49 2.40 5.98 -11.70
C THR A 49 2.50 7.11 -10.67
N ILE A 50 1.47 7.96 -10.58
CA ILE A 50 1.38 9.02 -9.57
C ILE A 50 1.35 8.42 -8.17
N ASP A 51 0.49 7.44 -7.93
CA ASP A 51 0.35 6.82 -6.62
C ASP A 51 1.63 6.06 -6.20
N ILE A 52 2.30 5.36 -7.12
CA ILE A 52 3.60 4.71 -6.85
C ILE A 52 4.65 5.75 -6.47
N LYS A 53 4.71 6.89 -7.17
CA LYS A 53 5.67 7.96 -6.86
C LYS A 53 5.43 8.52 -5.47
N ASP A 54 4.17 8.77 -5.11
CA ASP A 54 3.80 9.26 -3.78
C ASP A 54 4.17 8.25 -2.67
N VAL A 55 4.00 6.95 -2.91
CA VAL A 55 4.47 5.90 -1.99
C VAL A 55 5.99 5.93 -1.88
N GLU A 56 6.72 6.02 -3.00
CA GLU A 56 8.19 6.06 -2.99
C GLU A 56 8.74 7.26 -2.21
N GLU A 57 8.18 8.44 -2.42
CA GLU A 57 8.57 9.65 -1.68
C GLU A 57 8.38 9.48 -0.18
N GLU A 58 7.32 8.81 0.24
CA GLU A 58 7.04 8.54 1.64
C GLU A 58 7.96 7.46 2.21
N ILE A 59 8.27 6.41 1.44
CA ILE A 59 9.20 5.34 1.84
C ILE A 59 10.64 5.81 1.97
N LYS A 60 11.06 6.78 1.14
CA LYS A 60 12.38 7.43 1.23
C LYS A 60 12.59 8.20 2.54
N LYS A 61 11.51 8.59 3.23
CA LYS A 61 11.62 9.22 4.56
C LYS A 61 12.04 8.19 5.61
N PRO A 62 12.76 8.61 6.66
CA PRO A 62 13.01 7.77 7.83
C PRO A 62 11.69 7.19 8.36
N ALA A 63 11.68 5.91 8.77
CA ALA A 63 10.46 5.21 9.16
C ALA A 63 9.61 5.99 10.19
N ALA A 64 10.25 6.64 11.16
CA ALA A 64 9.60 7.46 12.18
C ALA A 64 8.95 8.77 11.66
N GLN A 65 9.29 9.20 10.45
CA GLN A 65 8.79 10.44 9.83
C GLN A 65 7.80 10.16 8.69
N ARG A 66 7.47 8.89 8.44
CA ARG A 66 6.53 8.50 7.40
C ARG A 66 5.11 8.87 7.80
N ASN A 67 4.38 9.47 6.88
CA ASN A 67 2.96 9.74 6.99
C ASN A 67 2.18 8.45 6.69
N ILE A 68 1.93 7.66 7.73
CA ILE A 68 1.19 6.39 7.64
C ILE A 68 -0.21 6.57 7.02
N PRO A 69 -1.02 7.59 7.38
CA PRO A 69 -2.29 7.84 6.70
C PRO A 69 -2.16 8.06 5.19
N ARG A 70 -1.14 8.81 4.74
CA ARG A 70 -0.87 9.03 3.32
C ARG A 70 -0.45 7.74 2.62
N LEU A 71 0.46 6.96 3.22
CA LEU A 71 0.85 5.65 2.69
C LEU A 71 -0.36 4.74 2.52
N LYS A 72 -1.19 4.61 3.55
CA LYS A 72 -2.39 3.78 3.51
C LYS A 72 -3.33 4.19 2.38
N LYS A 73 -3.57 5.50 2.23
CA LYS A 73 -4.43 6.03 1.16
C LYS A 73 -3.89 5.68 -0.23
N ARG A 74 -2.58 5.86 -0.45
CA ARG A 74 -1.93 5.59 -1.74
C ARG A 74 -1.87 4.11 -2.06
N LEU A 75 -1.52 3.28 -1.08
CA LEU A 75 -1.54 1.82 -1.24
C LEU A 75 -2.95 1.30 -1.54
N ALA A 76 -3.99 1.82 -0.88
CA ALA A 76 -5.38 1.47 -1.18
C ALA A 76 -5.82 1.92 -2.58
N ALA A 77 -5.34 3.09 -3.04
CA ALA A 77 -5.58 3.56 -4.40
C ALA A 77 -4.92 2.64 -5.44
N LEU A 78 -3.69 2.17 -5.19
CA LEU A 78 -3.02 1.20 -6.06
C LEU A 78 -3.78 -0.13 -6.14
N VAL A 79 -4.28 -0.66 -5.02
CA VAL A 79 -5.15 -1.86 -5.01
C VAL A 79 -6.43 -1.62 -5.82
N THR A 80 -7.05 -0.46 -5.64
CA THR A 80 -8.26 -0.09 -6.39
C THR A 80 -7.98 0.00 -7.88
N ALA A 81 -6.88 0.64 -8.28
CA ALA A 81 -6.46 0.74 -9.67
C ALA A 81 -6.21 -0.64 -10.27
N ALA A 82 -5.62 -1.58 -9.50
CA ALA A 82 -5.44 -2.96 -9.93
C ALA A 82 -6.76 -3.65 -10.29
N SER A 83 -7.84 -3.38 -9.52
CA SER A 83 -9.17 -3.94 -9.77
C SER A 83 -9.84 -3.39 -11.04
N MET A 84 -9.41 -2.23 -11.54
CA MET A 84 -9.96 -1.59 -12.73
C MET A 84 -9.30 -2.07 -14.04
N ILE A 85 -8.25 -2.89 -13.94
CA ILE A 85 -7.50 -3.36 -15.11
C ILE A 85 -8.27 -4.50 -15.77
N ALA A 86 -8.89 -4.19 -16.92
CA ALA A 86 -9.47 -5.20 -17.79
C ALA A 86 -8.39 -5.78 -18.72
N GLY A 87 -8.26 -7.11 -18.77
CA GLY A 87 -7.37 -7.80 -19.70
C GLY A 87 -6.37 -8.74 -19.01
N SER A 88 -5.18 -8.25 -18.69
CA SER A 88 -4.04 -9.04 -18.18
C SER A 88 -4.19 -9.38 -16.69
N VAL A 89 -5.05 -10.38 -16.41
CA VAL A 89 -5.31 -10.89 -15.04
C VAL A 89 -4.02 -11.24 -14.29
N ALA A 90 -3.01 -11.77 -14.98
CA ALA A 90 -1.73 -12.11 -14.36
C ALA A 90 -0.98 -10.86 -13.86
N ALA A 91 -0.81 -9.83 -14.69
CA ALA A 91 -0.10 -8.61 -14.32
C ALA A 91 -0.88 -7.80 -13.25
N ALA A 92 -2.21 -7.78 -13.33
CA ALA A 92 -3.05 -7.16 -12.32
C ALA A 92 -2.93 -7.86 -10.95
N ASN A 93 -2.94 -9.20 -10.94
CA ASN A 93 -2.76 -9.98 -9.71
C ASN A 93 -1.35 -9.83 -9.12
N GLU A 94 -0.31 -9.89 -9.96
CA GLU A 94 1.08 -9.67 -9.52
C GLU A 94 1.25 -8.29 -8.90
N PHE A 95 0.73 -7.26 -9.58
CA PHE A 95 0.74 -5.90 -9.04
C PHE A 95 0.00 -5.78 -7.72
N ALA A 96 -1.21 -6.35 -7.61
CA ALA A 96 -1.98 -6.31 -6.36
C ALA A 96 -1.23 -7.02 -5.21
N ASN A 97 -0.59 -8.16 -5.49
CA ASN A 97 0.22 -8.90 -4.52
C ASN A 97 1.42 -8.06 -4.04
N ASP A 98 2.14 -7.41 -4.96
CA ASP A 98 3.26 -6.53 -4.62
C ASP A 98 2.83 -5.32 -3.79
N VAL A 99 1.66 -4.74 -4.06
CA VAL A 99 1.10 -3.64 -3.24
C VAL A 99 0.75 -4.13 -1.83
N ILE A 100 0.16 -5.32 -1.71
CA ILE A 100 -0.16 -5.95 -0.42
C ILE A 100 1.11 -6.28 0.36
N ASP A 101 2.10 -6.86 -0.30
CA ASP A 101 3.40 -7.16 0.31
C ASP A 101 4.08 -5.87 0.79
N LEU A 102 4.13 -4.83 -0.04
CA LEU A 102 4.64 -3.51 0.35
C LEU A 102 3.92 -2.96 1.57
N GLY A 103 2.58 -3.02 1.58
CA GLY A 103 1.74 -2.61 2.71
C GLY A 103 2.09 -3.35 4.00
N SER A 104 2.12 -4.68 3.95
CA SER A 104 2.46 -5.53 5.09
C SER A 104 3.85 -5.19 5.65
N LYS A 105 4.84 -5.03 4.77
CA LYS A 105 6.23 -4.69 5.14
C LYS A 105 6.38 -3.30 5.76
N VAL A 106 5.43 -2.39 5.54
CA VAL A 106 5.40 -1.07 6.19
C VAL A 106 4.43 -0.99 7.36
N GLY A 107 3.87 -2.13 7.79
CA GLY A 107 2.94 -2.22 8.91
C GLY A 107 1.52 -1.72 8.59
N ILE A 108 1.13 -1.70 7.31
CA ILE A 108 -0.20 -1.31 6.85
C ILE A 108 -0.91 -2.54 6.32
N GLU A 109 -1.94 -2.98 7.05
CA GLU A 109 -2.87 -3.97 6.53
C GLU A 109 -3.79 -3.34 5.47
N LEU A 110 -3.68 -3.84 4.24
CA LEU A 110 -4.56 -3.49 3.14
C LEU A 110 -5.65 -4.55 3.04
N GLN A 111 -6.89 -4.12 3.18
CA GLN A 111 -8.03 -4.97 2.87
C GLN A 111 -8.31 -4.82 1.38
N LEU A 112 -8.33 -5.93 0.66
CA LEU A 112 -8.92 -5.95 -0.68
C LEU A 112 -10.41 -5.57 -0.52
N PRO A 113 -10.96 -4.69 -1.37
CA PRO A 113 -12.40 -4.44 -1.35
C PRO A 113 -13.11 -5.78 -1.55
N SER A 114 -14.02 -6.12 -0.64
CA SER A 114 -14.87 -7.30 -0.78
C SER A 114 -15.59 -7.22 -2.13
N ALA A 115 -15.44 -8.25 -2.95
CA ALA A 115 -16.21 -8.35 -4.18
C ALA A 115 -17.72 -8.27 -3.82
N PRO A 116 -18.53 -7.51 -4.57
CA PRO A 116 -19.98 -7.46 -4.38
C PRO A 116 -20.64 -8.83 -4.65
#